data_AF-A0A3N5G4W6-F1
#
_entry.id   AF-A0A3N5G4W6-F1
#
_cell.length_a   1.000
_cell.length_b   1.000
_cell.length_c   1.000
_cell.angle_alpha   90.00
_cell.angle_beta   90.00
_cell.angle_gamma   90.00
#
_symmetry.space_group_name_H-M   'P 1'
#
loop_
_entity.id
_entity.type
_entity.pdbx_description
1 polymer ?
#
loop_
_entity_poly.entity_id
_entity_poly.type
_entity_poly.pdbx_seq_one_letter_code
_entity_poly.pdbx_strand_id
1 'polypeptide(L)'
;MPELANGWIKRISVTPPSLKDNTADADRLEKALEAVLNAEIADIDLTISGILPELLRRNNFNLRCILFKDHKKWRLAGITGDDDTIVAGLAVDLGTTTVVLRMLDLSTGRTMAEYSFGNPQISIGPDILTRIHFAEKENGLKTIQGLIIDGINRAIGELCKSGGINPSGIYLLSVAGNTAMTHLFLGLNPRFLIREPYIPATNRPGCLNARELGINVNQSAKVFVFPNTGSYFGGDLIAGILYSGLNRSEKTAILVDVGTNAEVVLGNKNWLVACAGAAGPALEGGVTKMGMMAG
;
A
#
# COMPACT_ATOMS: atom_id res chain seq x y z
N MET A 1 13.73 13.85 -2.88
CA MET A 1 13.52 13.08 -1.64
C MET A 1 14.86 12.54 -1.13
N PRO A 2 15.70 13.35 -0.46
CA PRO A 2 17.02 12.88 0.01
C PRO A 2 17.03 12.40 1.48
N GLU A 3 15.95 12.55 2.25
CA GLU A 3 15.92 12.18 3.69
C GLU A 3 15.46 10.74 3.99
N LEU A 4 15.09 9.94 2.98
CA LEU A 4 14.59 8.57 3.19
C LEU A 4 15.67 7.49 3.22
N ALA A 5 16.95 7.86 3.19
CA ALA A 5 18.06 6.92 2.98
C ALA A 5 18.20 5.80 4.03
N ASN A 6 17.41 5.77 5.12
CA ASN A 6 17.29 4.64 6.06
C ASN A 6 16.00 4.73 6.93
N GLY A 7 14.85 5.04 6.30
CA GLY A 7 13.61 5.36 7.02
C GLY A 7 12.87 4.16 7.62
N TRP A 8 12.75 3.06 6.88
CA TRP A 8 11.88 1.94 7.26
C TRP A 8 12.56 0.88 8.14
N ILE A 9 13.90 0.82 8.16
CA ILE A 9 14.62 -0.22 8.90
C ILE A 9 15.49 0.45 9.95
N LYS A 10 15.34 0.04 11.21
CA LYS A 10 16.17 0.49 12.33
C LYS A 10 16.84 -0.71 12.98
N ARG A 11 18.16 -0.63 13.18
CA ARG A 11 18.90 -1.57 14.02
C ARG A 11 18.70 -1.16 15.47
N ILE A 12 18.18 -2.07 16.29
CA ILE A 12 17.83 -1.84 17.70
C ILE A 12 18.58 -2.86 18.54
N SER A 13 19.30 -2.36 19.56
CA SER A 13 19.89 -3.18 20.61
C SER A 13 18.98 -3.14 21.83
N VAL A 14 18.57 -4.31 22.31
CA VAL A 14 17.67 -4.48 23.45
C VAL A 14 18.49 -4.93 24.66
N THR A 15 18.23 -4.37 25.83
CA THR A 15 18.92 -4.80 27.06
C THR A 15 18.53 -6.23 27.44
N PRO A 16 19.49 -7.17 27.56
CA PRO A 16 19.21 -8.55 27.96
C PRO A 16 18.52 -8.64 29.34
N PRO A 17 17.64 -9.62 29.57
CA PRO A 17 17.02 -9.82 30.87
C PRO A 17 18.05 -10.22 31.93
N SER A 18 17.76 -9.90 33.19
CA SER A 18 18.57 -10.28 34.34
C SER A 18 17.70 -10.55 35.56
N LEU A 19 18.27 -11.07 36.65
CA LEU A 19 17.53 -11.21 37.91
C LEU A 19 17.03 -9.86 38.47
N LYS A 20 17.64 -8.74 38.08
CA LYS A 20 17.23 -7.39 38.49
C LYS A 20 16.25 -6.74 37.51
N ASP A 21 16.02 -7.36 36.36
CA ASP A 21 15.13 -6.86 35.33
C ASP A 21 14.50 -8.06 34.60
N ASN A 22 13.27 -8.39 35.01
CA ASN A 22 12.45 -9.47 34.48
C ASN A 22 11.34 -8.98 33.54
N THR A 23 11.47 -7.76 32.99
CA THR A 23 10.57 -7.18 31.98
C THR A 23 10.41 -8.13 30.78
N ALA A 24 9.20 -8.23 30.23
CA ALA A 24 8.91 -9.08 29.07
C ALA A 24 9.65 -8.61 27.80
N ASP A 25 9.92 -9.54 26.88
CA ASP A 25 10.69 -9.24 25.67
C ASP A 25 10.03 -8.18 24.77
N ALA A 26 8.68 -8.19 24.68
CA ALA A 26 7.93 -7.19 23.92
C ALA A 26 8.08 -5.79 24.54
N ASP A 27 7.84 -5.65 25.85
CA ASP A 27 8.00 -4.38 26.56
C ASP A 27 9.44 -3.85 26.51
N ARG A 28 10.44 -4.74 26.51
CA ARG A 28 11.86 -4.35 26.32
C ARG A 28 12.08 -3.76 24.93
N LEU A 29 11.54 -4.41 23.89
CA LEU A 29 11.66 -3.94 22.52
C LEU A 29 10.93 -2.61 22.32
N GLU A 30 9.72 -2.48 22.88
CA GLU A 30 8.93 -1.24 22.86
C GLU A 30 9.72 -0.08 23.47
N LYS A 31 10.23 -0.23 24.70
CA LYS A 31 11.06 0.79 25.35
C LYS A 31 12.29 1.15 24.53
N ALA A 32 12.97 0.17 23.94
CA ALA A 32 14.14 0.41 23.10
C ALA A 32 13.78 1.18 21.81
N LEU A 33 12.65 0.83 21.17
CA LEU A 33 12.14 1.52 19.99
C LEU A 33 11.74 2.96 20.31
N GLU A 34 11.00 3.20 21.39
CA GLU A 34 10.57 4.54 21.80
C GLU A 34 11.76 5.46 22.08
N ALA A 35 12.79 4.94 22.75
CA ALA A 35 14.03 5.66 23.00
C ALA A 35 14.75 6.05 21.70
N VAL A 36 14.84 5.13 20.73
CA VAL A 36 15.51 5.39 19.44
C VAL A 36 14.68 6.30 18.52
N LEU A 37 13.35 6.18 18.53
CA LEU A 37 12.45 6.95 17.68
C LEU A 37 12.09 8.32 18.26
N ASN A 38 12.35 8.53 19.56
CA ASN A 38 11.90 9.69 20.32
C ASN A 38 10.39 9.94 20.14
N ALA A 39 9.61 8.86 20.14
CA ALA A 39 8.17 8.85 19.90
C ALA A 39 7.55 7.54 20.37
N GLU A 40 6.30 7.59 20.81
CA GLU A 40 5.50 6.39 21.07
C GLU A 40 5.34 5.54 19.80
N ILE A 41 5.29 4.23 20.00
CA ILE A 41 4.89 3.28 18.98
C ILE A 41 3.48 2.76 19.24
N ALA A 42 2.84 2.19 18.23
CA ALA A 42 1.64 1.39 18.40
C ALA A 42 2.00 0.03 19.00
N ASP A 43 1.05 -0.55 19.73
CA ASP A 43 1.18 -1.86 20.36
C ASP A 43 1.78 -2.91 19.41
N ILE A 44 2.71 -3.70 19.94
CA ILE A 44 3.40 -4.75 19.19
C ILE A 44 2.40 -5.89 18.92
N ASP A 45 2.25 -6.24 17.64
CA ASP A 45 1.36 -7.32 17.20
C ASP A 45 1.76 -8.66 17.82
N LEU A 46 0.78 -9.47 18.26
CA LEU A 46 1.04 -10.77 18.89
C LEU A 46 1.80 -11.74 17.98
N THR A 47 1.68 -11.62 16.65
CA THR A 47 2.50 -12.40 15.71
C THR A 47 3.99 -12.08 15.87
N ILE A 48 4.34 -10.82 16.10
CA ILE A 48 5.72 -10.41 16.37
C ILE A 48 6.14 -10.87 17.77
N SER A 49 5.30 -10.63 18.77
CA SER A 49 5.58 -11.04 20.16
C SER A 49 5.82 -12.55 20.29
N GLY A 50 5.15 -13.37 19.49
CA GLY A 50 5.31 -14.83 19.50
C GLY A 50 6.69 -15.31 19.03
N ILE A 51 7.33 -14.62 18.08
CA ILE A 51 8.65 -15.00 17.54
C ILE A 51 9.81 -14.26 18.21
N LEU A 52 9.51 -13.19 18.94
CA LEU A 52 10.50 -12.28 19.51
C LEU A 52 11.48 -12.94 20.51
N PRO A 53 11.06 -13.83 21.43
CA PRO A 53 11.96 -14.37 22.44
C PRO A 53 13.15 -15.15 21.86
N GLU A 54 12.87 -16.04 20.90
CA GLU A 54 13.90 -16.86 20.24
C GLU A 54 14.80 -15.99 19.36
N LEU A 55 14.19 -15.03 18.62
CA LEU A 55 14.94 -14.16 17.73
C LEU A 55 15.90 -13.24 18.50
N LEU A 56 15.50 -12.67 19.63
CA LEU A 56 16.38 -11.86 20.48
C LEU A 56 17.59 -12.66 20.95
N ARG A 57 17.36 -13.85 21.52
CA ARG A 57 18.43 -14.68 22.11
C ARG A 57 19.43 -15.16 21.05
N ARG A 58 18.94 -15.58 19.88
CA ARG A 58 19.78 -15.98 18.74
C ARG A 58 20.68 -14.86 18.23
N ASN A 59 20.22 -13.61 18.29
CA ASN A 59 20.93 -12.46 17.71
C ASN A 59 21.59 -11.58 18.78
N ASN A 60 21.90 -12.14 19.96
CA ASN A 60 22.52 -11.41 21.07
C ASN A 60 21.80 -10.09 21.40
N PHE A 61 20.47 -10.10 21.34
CA PHE A 61 19.56 -8.98 21.58
C PHE A 61 19.74 -7.79 20.61
N ASN A 62 20.28 -8.03 19.41
CA ASN A 62 20.30 -7.07 18.31
C ASN A 62 19.31 -7.50 17.22
N LEU A 63 18.47 -6.58 16.78
CA LEU A 63 17.45 -6.84 15.77
C LEU A 63 17.41 -5.71 14.74
N ARG A 64 16.92 -6.05 13.56
CA ARG A 64 16.42 -5.06 12.59
C ARG A 64 14.91 -4.99 12.71
N CYS A 65 14.40 -3.81 13.03
CA CYS A 65 12.99 -3.50 13.14
C CYS A 65 12.50 -2.78 11.88
N ILE A 66 11.46 -3.33 11.25
CA ILE A 66 10.81 -2.75 10.09
C ILE A 66 9.65 -1.88 10.59
N LEU A 67 9.76 -0.59 10.35
CA LEU A 67 8.90 0.45 10.90
C LEU A 67 8.20 1.20 9.78
N PHE A 68 6.95 1.56 10.06
CA PHE A 68 6.15 2.43 9.21
C PHE A 68 5.49 3.50 10.07
N LYS A 69 5.67 4.77 9.71
CA LYS A 69 4.99 5.88 10.38
C LYS A 69 3.70 6.21 9.63
N ASP A 70 2.56 5.93 10.23
CA ASP A 70 1.29 6.48 9.75
C ASP A 70 1.09 7.92 10.28
N HIS A 71 -0.04 8.56 9.97
CA HIS A 71 -0.31 9.92 10.43
C HIS A 71 -0.40 10.09 11.96
N LYS A 72 -0.54 8.99 12.72
CA LYS A 72 -0.78 8.99 14.17
C LYS A 72 0.43 8.46 14.95
N LYS A 73 0.92 7.27 14.60
CA LYS A 73 1.92 6.53 15.39
C LYS A 73 2.88 5.75 14.49
N TRP A 74 4.06 5.44 15.04
CA TRP A 74 4.94 4.45 14.45
C TRP A 74 4.35 3.05 14.64
N ARG A 75 4.45 2.20 13.62
CA ARG A 75 4.01 0.81 13.67
C ARG A 75 5.17 -0.10 13.35
N LEU A 76 5.31 -1.17 14.14
CA LEU A 76 6.22 -2.26 13.84
C LEU A 76 5.54 -3.21 12.84
N ALA A 77 6.08 -3.26 11.62
CA ALA A 77 5.60 -4.12 10.54
C ALA A 77 6.33 -5.48 10.52
N GLY A 78 7.46 -5.58 11.19
CA GLY A 78 8.17 -6.84 11.37
C GLY A 78 9.51 -6.68 12.04
N ILE A 79 10.12 -7.82 12.34
CA ILE A 79 11.48 -7.91 12.90
C ILE A 79 12.26 -8.97 12.13
N THR A 80 13.57 -8.77 12.03
CA THR A 80 14.53 -9.74 11.50
C THR A 80 15.77 -9.77 12.40
N GLY A 81 16.61 -10.80 12.24
CA GLY A 81 17.91 -10.84 12.89
C GLY A 81 18.84 -9.74 12.37
N ASP A 82 20.00 -9.61 12.99
CA ASP A 82 21.03 -8.64 12.60
C ASP A 82 21.89 -9.14 11.43
N ASP A 83 21.24 -9.67 10.40
CA ASP A 83 21.85 -10.24 9.19
C ASP A 83 21.54 -9.40 7.94
N ASP A 84 21.96 -9.88 6.77
CA ASP A 84 21.69 -9.23 5.48
C ASP A 84 20.42 -9.76 4.79
N THR A 85 19.47 -10.33 5.56
CA THR A 85 18.20 -10.79 4.98
C THR A 85 17.51 -9.59 4.29
N ILE A 86 17.10 -9.79 3.04
CA ILE A 86 16.42 -8.77 2.26
C ILE A 86 15.06 -8.47 2.89
N VAL A 87 14.80 -7.18 3.09
CA VAL A 87 13.53 -6.66 3.59
C VAL A 87 12.84 -5.93 2.45
N ALA A 88 11.78 -6.51 1.91
CA ALA A 88 11.11 -6.00 0.74
C ALA A 88 9.82 -5.24 1.06
N GLY A 89 9.45 -4.33 0.15
CA GLY A 89 8.16 -3.67 0.11
C GLY A 89 7.54 -3.76 -1.28
N LEU A 90 6.23 -3.54 -1.36
CA LEU A 90 5.47 -3.50 -2.61
C LEU A 90 4.79 -2.15 -2.79
N ALA A 91 4.91 -1.58 -3.98
CA ALA A 91 4.04 -0.52 -4.47
C ALA A 91 3.03 -1.13 -5.44
N VAL A 92 1.74 -0.86 -5.22
CA VAL A 92 0.63 -1.36 -6.02
C VAL A 92 -0.12 -0.17 -6.60
N ASP A 93 -0.10 -0.07 -7.92
CA ASP A 93 -0.99 0.80 -8.68
C ASP A 93 -2.22 -0.02 -9.09
N LEU A 94 -3.36 0.32 -8.50
CA LEU A 94 -4.63 -0.36 -8.61
C LEU A 94 -5.51 0.35 -9.63
N GLY A 95 -5.15 0.20 -10.90
CA GLY A 95 -5.94 0.71 -12.01
C GLY A 95 -7.21 -0.09 -12.28
N THR A 96 -8.14 0.53 -13.00
CA THR A 96 -9.43 -0.10 -13.36
C THR A 96 -9.22 -1.20 -14.41
N THR A 97 -8.29 -0.98 -15.34
CA THR A 97 -7.97 -1.92 -16.44
C THR A 97 -6.71 -2.71 -16.18
N THR A 98 -5.67 -2.09 -15.62
CA THR A 98 -4.36 -2.70 -15.38
C THR A 98 -3.97 -2.51 -13.92
N VAL A 99 -3.34 -3.53 -13.34
CA VAL A 99 -2.77 -3.48 -12.00
C VAL A 99 -1.26 -3.68 -12.13
N VAL A 100 -0.47 -2.79 -11.55
CA VAL A 100 0.99 -2.83 -11.62
C VAL A 100 1.55 -2.96 -10.20
N LEU A 101 2.43 -3.94 -9.99
CA LEU A 101 3.14 -4.12 -8.74
C LEU A 101 4.63 -3.95 -8.97
N ARG A 102 5.26 -3.16 -8.11
CA ARG A 102 6.71 -2.98 -8.07
C ARG A 102 7.24 -3.41 -6.72
N MET A 103 8.19 -4.34 -6.72
CA MET A 103 8.89 -4.80 -5.53
C MET A 103 10.16 -3.98 -5.32
N LEU A 104 10.39 -3.53 -4.09
CA LEU A 104 11.56 -2.74 -3.72
C LEU A 104 12.29 -3.38 -2.54
N ASP A 105 13.61 -3.30 -2.56
CA ASP A 105 14.42 -3.49 -1.35
C ASP A 105 14.32 -2.23 -0.48
N LEU A 106 13.77 -2.36 0.72
CA LEU A 106 13.53 -1.25 1.63
C LEU A 106 14.82 -0.69 2.26
N SER A 107 15.92 -1.43 2.17
CA SER A 107 17.24 -0.98 2.66
C SER A 107 17.89 -0.03 1.65
N THR A 108 17.72 -0.31 0.35
CA THR A 108 18.41 0.43 -0.72
C THR A 108 17.48 1.33 -1.53
N GLY A 109 16.16 1.14 -1.43
CA GLY A 109 15.14 1.80 -2.25
C GLY A 109 15.14 1.34 -3.72
N ARG A 110 15.94 0.32 -4.09
CA ARG A 110 16.04 -0.15 -5.46
C ARG A 110 14.89 -1.07 -5.82
N THR A 111 14.41 -0.96 -7.06
CA THR A 111 13.44 -1.88 -7.62
C THR A 111 14.08 -3.24 -7.86
N MET A 112 13.47 -4.29 -7.32
CA MET A 112 13.90 -5.68 -7.46
C MET A 112 13.21 -6.37 -8.63
N ALA A 113 11.90 -6.15 -8.77
CA ALA A 113 11.07 -6.75 -9.81
C ALA A 113 9.82 -5.89 -10.04
N GLU A 114 9.22 -6.02 -11.22
CA GLU A 114 7.95 -5.40 -11.60
C GLU A 114 7.09 -6.43 -12.32
N TYR A 115 5.78 -6.36 -12.07
CA TYR A 115 4.80 -7.25 -12.70
C TYR A 115 3.50 -6.50 -12.92
N SER A 116 2.99 -6.54 -14.14
CA SER A 116 1.72 -5.93 -14.53
C SER A 116 0.75 -6.98 -15.05
N PHE A 117 -0.54 -6.85 -14.73
CA PHE A 117 -1.58 -7.74 -15.22
C PHE A 117 -2.90 -6.99 -15.42
N GLY A 118 -3.76 -7.52 -16.29
CA GLY A 118 -5.11 -6.99 -16.46
C GLY A 118 -5.94 -7.18 -15.19
N ASN A 119 -6.68 -6.16 -14.77
CA ASN A 119 -7.51 -6.20 -13.58
C ASN A 119 -8.58 -7.30 -13.73
N PRO A 120 -8.56 -8.35 -12.89
CA PRO A 120 -9.45 -9.51 -13.04
C PRO A 120 -10.93 -9.16 -12.84
N GLN A 121 -11.23 -7.99 -12.25
CA GLN A 121 -12.59 -7.47 -12.12
C GLN A 121 -13.21 -7.09 -13.47
N ILE A 122 -12.43 -7.02 -14.57
CA ILE A 122 -12.94 -6.87 -15.94
C ILE A 122 -13.94 -7.99 -16.29
N SER A 123 -13.79 -9.19 -15.71
CA SER A 123 -14.74 -10.30 -15.89
C SER A 123 -16.17 -9.98 -15.41
N ILE A 124 -16.32 -9.02 -14.50
CA ILE A 124 -17.62 -8.52 -14.02
C ILE A 124 -18.14 -7.40 -14.93
N GLY A 125 -17.25 -6.50 -15.35
CA GLY A 125 -17.57 -5.40 -16.24
C GLY A 125 -16.35 -4.53 -16.53
N PRO A 126 -16.30 -3.91 -17.73
CA PRO A 126 -15.18 -3.06 -18.12
C PRO A 126 -15.12 -1.78 -17.29
N ASP A 127 -16.28 -1.23 -16.88
CA ASP A 127 -16.39 0.05 -16.19
C ASP A 127 -16.70 -0.08 -14.68
N ILE A 128 -16.44 1.01 -13.95
CA ILE A 128 -16.62 1.10 -12.50
C ILE A 128 -18.10 0.98 -12.09
N LEU A 129 -19.04 1.56 -12.86
CA LEU A 129 -20.46 1.55 -12.50
C LEU A 129 -20.98 0.12 -12.50
N THR A 130 -20.67 -0.66 -13.53
CA THR A 130 -21.06 -2.08 -13.64
C THR A 130 -20.53 -2.89 -12.45
N ARG A 131 -19.27 -2.65 -12.06
CA ARG A 131 -18.65 -3.30 -10.89
C ARG A 131 -19.34 -2.95 -9.58
N ILE A 132 -19.74 -1.68 -9.40
CA ILE A 132 -20.46 -1.23 -8.21
C ILE A 132 -21.86 -1.85 -8.14
N HIS A 133 -22.61 -1.90 -9.25
CA HIS A 133 -23.91 -2.57 -9.30
C HIS A 133 -23.80 -4.07 -9.03
N PHE A 134 -22.72 -4.72 -9.49
CA PHE A 134 -22.45 -6.12 -9.16
C PHE A 134 -22.19 -6.30 -7.66
N ALA A 135 -21.40 -5.41 -7.05
CA ALA A 135 -21.09 -5.48 -5.62
C ALA A 135 -22.33 -5.39 -4.72
N GLU A 136 -23.43 -4.79 -5.19
CA GLU A 136 -24.71 -4.71 -4.48
C GLU A 136 -25.52 -6.01 -4.49
N LYS A 137 -25.20 -6.94 -5.40
CA LYS A 137 -25.86 -8.24 -5.44
C LYS A 137 -25.43 -9.09 -4.24
N GLU A 138 -26.22 -10.11 -3.95
CA GLU A 138 -25.87 -11.09 -2.93
C GLU A 138 -24.48 -11.67 -3.19
N ASN A 139 -23.60 -11.62 -2.17
CA ASN A 139 -22.18 -11.99 -2.23
C ASN A 139 -21.31 -11.24 -3.25
N GLY A 140 -21.86 -10.28 -4.00
CA GLY A 140 -21.17 -9.59 -5.10
C GLY A 140 -19.91 -8.86 -4.63
N LEU A 141 -19.97 -8.14 -3.51
CA LEU A 141 -18.83 -7.43 -2.93
C LEU A 141 -17.67 -8.37 -2.57
N LYS A 142 -17.97 -9.50 -1.92
CA LYS A 142 -16.95 -10.50 -1.54
C LYS A 142 -16.34 -11.13 -2.79
N THR A 143 -17.15 -11.45 -3.80
CA THR A 143 -16.66 -12.02 -5.06
C THR A 143 -15.72 -11.06 -5.77
N ILE A 144 -16.11 -9.79 -5.96
CA ILE A 144 -15.29 -8.83 -6.70
C ILE A 144 -14.02 -8.41 -5.93
N GLN A 145 -14.07 -8.38 -4.59
CA GLN A 145 -12.88 -8.24 -3.75
C GLN A 145 -11.96 -9.46 -3.91
N GLY A 146 -12.50 -10.67 -3.85
CA GLY A 146 -11.74 -11.91 -4.02
C GLY A 146 -10.95 -11.93 -5.33
N LEU A 147 -11.59 -11.53 -6.45
CA LEU A 147 -10.92 -11.45 -7.75
C LEU A 147 -9.64 -10.61 -7.72
N ILE A 148 -9.68 -9.42 -7.11
CA ILE A 148 -8.52 -8.55 -7.06
C ILE A 148 -7.46 -9.03 -6.08
N ILE A 149 -7.86 -9.55 -4.91
CA ILE A 149 -6.93 -10.13 -3.93
C ILE A 149 -6.21 -11.35 -4.52
N ASP A 150 -6.91 -12.23 -5.23
CA ASP A 150 -6.31 -13.38 -5.92
C ASP A 150 -5.39 -12.96 -7.07
N GLY A 151 -5.72 -11.87 -7.77
CA GLY A 151 -4.83 -11.25 -8.75
C GLY A 151 -3.52 -10.77 -8.13
N ILE A 152 -3.61 -9.99 -7.05
CA ILE A 152 -2.46 -9.46 -6.31
C ILE A 152 -1.61 -10.61 -5.75
N ASN A 153 -2.21 -11.63 -5.15
CA ASN A 153 -1.48 -12.78 -4.61
C ASN A 153 -0.72 -13.57 -5.67
N ARG A 154 -1.30 -13.74 -6.87
CA ARG A 154 -0.60 -14.35 -8.00
C ARG A 154 0.58 -13.48 -8.46
N ALA A 155 0.38 -12.17 -8.59
CA ALA A 155 1.45 -11.23 -8.95
C ALA A 155 2.60 -11.22 -7.93
N ILE A 156 2.29 -11.28 -6.63
CA ILE A 156 3.29 -11.42 -5.56
C ILE A 156 4.10 -12.70 -5.74
N GLY A 157 3.46 -13.82 -6.09
CA GLY A 157 4.15 -15.08 -6.39
C GLY A 157 5.16 -14.93 -7.53
N GLU A 158 4.77 -14.28 -8.62
CA GLU A 158 5.66 -14.06 -9.78
C GLU A 158 6.80 -13.07 -9.48
N LEU A 159 6.51 -12.01 -8.71
CA LEU A 159 7.54 -11.07 -8.24
C LEU A 159 8.54 -11.75 -7.31
N CYS A 160 8.09 -12.58 -6.39
CA CYS A 160 8.95 -13.32 -5.46
C CYS A 160 9.88 -14.29 -6.21
N LYS A 161 9.36 -15.00 -7.22
CA LYS A 161 10.18 -15.85 -8.09
C LYS A 161 11.25 -15.05 -8.82
N SER A 162 10.86 -13.91 -9.40
CA SER A 162 11.77 -13.05 -10.18
C SER A 162 12.81 -12.32 -9.31
N GLY A 163 12.39 -11.88 -8.11
CA GLY A 163 13.23 -11.18 -7.15
C GLY A 163 14.04 -12.09 -6.22
N GLY A 164 13.86 -13.41 -6.31
CA GLY A 164 14.61 -14.39 -5.51
C GLY A 164 14.32 -14.33 -4.00
N ILE A 165 13.11 -13.94 -3.60
CA ILE A 165 12.72 -13.84 -2.19
C ILE A 165 11.45 -14.65 -1.88
N ASN A 166 11.24 -14.97 -0.61
CA ASN A 166 9.99 -15.56 -0.14
C ASN A 166 8.95 -14.45 0.12
N PRO A 167 7.62 -14.69 -0.08
CA PRO A 167 6.59 -13.71 0.28
C PRO A 167 6.65 -13.22 1.73
N SER A 168 7.14 -14.04 2.67
CA SER A 168 7.38 -13.64 4.07
C SER A 168 8.47 -12.58 4.25
N GLY A 169 9.29 -12.32 3.22
CA GLY A 169 10.26 -11.22 3.18
C GLY A 169 9.66 -9.87 2.79
N ILE A 170 8.35 -9.80 2.52
CA ILE A 170 7.63 -8.57 2.17
C ILE A 170 6.89 -8.04 3.40
N TYR A 171 7.27 -6.85 3.87
CA TYR A 171 6.80 -6.30 5.14
C TYR A 171 5.90 -5.08 4.99
N LEU A 172 6.04 -4.32 3.91
CA LEU A 172 5.27 -3.10 3.67
C LEU A 172 4.65 -3.12 2.29
N LEU A 173 3.39 -2.72 2.20
CA LEU A 173 2.69 -2.53 0.95
C LEU A 173 2.12 -1.11 0.94
N SER A 174 2.17 -0.47 -0.22
CA SER A 174 1.45 0.76 -0.51
C SER A 174 0.53 0.54 -1.69
N VAL A 175 -0.73 0.94 -1.55
CA VAL A 175 -1.77 0.75 -2.59
C VAL A 175 -2.36 2.09 -2.95
N ALA A 176 -2.25 2.46 -4.22
CA ALA A 176 -2.84 3.67 -4.79
C ALA A 176 -3.80 3.27 -5.90
N GLY A 177 -4.97 3.90 -5.96
CA GLY A 177 -5.99 3.65 -6.97
C GLY A 177 -7.17 4.58 -6.76
N ASN A 178 -8.03 4.69 -7.76
CA ASN A 178 -9.19 5.56 -7.65
C ASN A 178 -10.10 5.13 -6.47
N THR A 179 -11.00 6.02 -6.04
CA THR A 179 -11.83 5.78 -4.85
C THR A 179 -12.64 4.48 -4.95
N ALA A 180 -13.18 4.15 -6.14
CA ALA A 180 -13.96 2.94 -6.32
C ALA A 180 -13.09 1.68 -6.23
N MET A 181 -11.94 1.66 -6.91
CA MET A 181 -11.00 0.54 -6.81
C MET A 181 -10.51 0.33 -5.37
N THR A 182 -10.22 1.41 -4.66
CA THR A 182 -9.89 1.37 -3.23
C THR A 182 -11.00 0.72 -2.40
N HIS A 183 -12.27 1.06 -2.62
CA HIS A 183 -13.38 0.46 -1.87
C HIS A 183 -13.55 -1.03 -2.18
N LEU A 184 -13.45 -1.43 -3.46
CA LEU A 184 -13.56 -2.83 -3.85
C LEU A 184 -12.41 -3.68 -3.28
N PHE A 185 -11.18 -3.16 -3.30
CA PHE A 185 -10.00 -3.81 -2.71
C PHE A 185 -10.17 -4.02 -1.20
N LEU A 186 -10.69 -3.02 -0.50
CA LEU A 186 -10.92 -3.06 0.95
C LEU A 186 -12.17 -3.84 1.36
N GLY A 187 -13.00 -4.30 0.41
CA GLY A 187 -14.29 -4.91 0.72
C GLY A 187 -15.27 -3.95 1.39
N LEU A 188 -15.15 -2.64 1.10
CA LEU A 188 -16.06 -1.61 1.60
C LEU A 188 -17.23 -1.44 0.64
N ASN A 189 -18.42 -1.17 1.20
CA ASN A 189 -19.63 -0.96 0.41
C ASN A 189 -19.47 0.27 -0.53
N PRO A 190 -19.44 0.09 -1.86
CA PRO A 190 -19.24 1.19 -2.81
C PRO A 190 -20.56 1.81 -3.30
N ARG A 191 -21.73 1.33 -2.82
CA ARG A 191 -23.07 1.68 -3.30
C ARG A 191 -23.30 3.19 -3.45
N PHE A 192 -22.84 3.98 -2.49
CA PHE A 192 -23.08 5.43 -2.47
C PHE A 192 -22.06 6.27 -3.23
N LEU A 193 -21.06 5.64 -3.87
CA LEU A 193 -20.10 6.35 -4.72
C LEU A 193 -20.74 6.90 -5.99
N ILE A 194 -21.73 6.19 -6.54
CA ILE A 194 -22.41 6.51 -7.80
C ILE A 194 -23.82 7.09 -7.61
N ARG A 195 -24.21 7.37 -6.37
CA ARG A 195 -25.53 7.93 -6.04
C ARG A 195 -25.34 9.24 -5.34
N GLU A 196 -26.11 10.24 -5.73
CA GLU A 196 -26.12 11.55 -5.07
C GLU A 196 -26.34 11.38 -3.56
N PRO A 197 -25.54 12.04 -2.68
CA PRO A 197 -24.54 13.08 -2.98
C PRO A 197 -23.08 12.58 -3.16
N TYR A 198 -22.90 11.35 -3.66
CA TYR A 198 -21.61 10.75 -4.06
C TYR A 198 -20.62 10.63 -2.89
N ILE A 199 -21.01 9.90 -1.85
CA ILE A 199 -20.27 9.87 -0.58
C ILE A 199 -19.53 8.53 -0.43
N PRO A 200 -18.19 8.54 -0.32
CA PRO A 200 -17.42 7.35 -0.01
C PRO A 200 -17.61 6.93 1.45
N ALA A 201 -17.42 5.63 1.72
CA ALA A 201 -17.42 5.10 3.08
C ALA A 201 -16.25 5.67 3.91
N THR A 202 -15.09 5.85 3.28
CA THR A 202 -13.93 6.50 3.90
C THR A 202 -13.02 7.15 2.86
N ASN A 203 -12.45 8.30 3.23
CA ASN A 203 -11.41 8.97 2.48
C ASN A 203 -10.00 8.66 3.01
N ARG A 204 -9.87 8.09 4.21
CA ARG A 204 -8.56 7.84 4.83
C ARG A 204 -8.56 6.45 5.45
N PRO A 205 -8.45 5.38 4.64
CA PRO A 205 -8.45 4.01 5.15
C PRO A 205 -7.27 3.75 6.11
N GLY A 206 -6.13 4.40 5.86
CA GLY A 206 -4.96 4.37 6.73
C GLY A 206 -4.13 3.10 6.53
N CYS A 207 -3.63 2.56 7.64
CA CYS A 207 -2.70 1.44 7.66
C CYS A 207 -3.39 0.20 8.24
N LEU A 208 -3.43 -0.88 7.46
CA LEU A 208 -4.12 -2.14 7.77
C LEU A 208 -3.12 -3.29 7.90
N ASN A 209 -3.53 -4.42 8.46
CA ASN A 209 -2.73 -5.64 8.37
C ASN A 209 -3.01 -6.35 7.04
N ALA A 210 -1.96 -6.78 6.34
CA ALA A 210 -2.10 -7.48 5.06
C ALA A 210 -2.95 -8.76 5.16
N ARG A 211 -2.83 -9.47 6.30
CA ARG A 211 -3.60 -10.69 6.60
C ARG A 211 -5.11 -10.46 6.68
N GLU A 212 -5.56 -9.27 7.07
CA GLU A 212 -6.99 -8.93 7.16
C GLU A 212 -7.63 -8.83 5.77
N LEU A 213 -6.81 -8.54 4.75
CA LEU A 213 -7.21 -8.48 3.35
C LEU A 213 -6.99 -9.80 2.60
N GLY A 214 -6.39 -10.81 3.24
CA GLY A 214 -6.02 -12.07 2.59
C GLY A 214 -4.81 -11.96 1.65
N ILE A 215 -3.93 -10.97 1.86
CA ILE A 215 -2.72 -10.80 1.05
C ILE A 215 -1.59 -11.68 1.61
N ASN A 216 -1.02 -12.53 0.75
CA ASN A 216 -0.06 -13.57 1.11
C ASN A 216 1.38 -13.05 1.16
N VAL A 217 1.68 -12.28 2.21
CA VAL A 217 3.01 -11.72 2.52
C VAL A 217 3.39 -12.06 3.98
N ASN A 218 4.35 -11.34 4.58
CA ASN A 218 4.62 -11.50 6.00
C ASN A 218 3.34 -11.32 6.84
N GLN A 219 3.12 -12.17 7.86
CA GLN A 219 1.91 -12.14 8.68
C GLN A 219 1.73 -10.83 9.48
N SER A 220 2.81 -10.09 9.71
CA SER A 220 2.79 -8.78 10.38
C SER A 220 2.81 -7.61 9.40
N ALA A 221 2.85 -7.89 8.08
CA ALA A 221 2.99 -6.88 7.06
C ALA A 221 1.85 -5.86 7.10
N LYS A 222 2.22 -4.61 6.81
CA LYS A 222 1.28 -3.50 6.82
C LYS A 222 0.96 -3.05 5.40
N VAL A 223 -0.31 -2.74 5.16
CA VAL A 223 -0.81 -2.17 3.90
C VAL A 223 -1.23 -0.74 4.16
N PHE A 224 -0.48 0.21 3.60
CA PHE A 224 -0.87 1.60 3.56
C PHE A 224 -1.69 1.87 2.30
N VAL A 225 -2.95 2.23 2.48
CA VAL A 225 -3.82 2.61 1.36
C VAL A 225 -3.85 4.12 1.26
N PHE A 226 -3.53 4.63 0.08
CA PHE A 226 -3.52 6.07 -0.16
C PHE A 226 -4.88 6.69 0.15
N PRO A 227 -4.91 7.92 0.68
CA PRO A 227 -6.16 8.61 0.94
C PRO A 227 -6.88 8.93 -0.37
N ASN A 228 -8.19 9.16 -0.27
CA ASN A 228 -9.07 9.65 -1.33
C ASN A 228 -9.63 11.04 -0.94
N THR A 229 -10.24 11.74 -1.90
CA THR A 229 -10.99 12.98 -1.68
C THR A 229 -12.33 12.90 -2.43
N GLY A 230 -13.34 12.30 -1.79
CA GLY A 230 -14.65 12.09 -2.43
C GLY A 230 -14.63 10.93 -3.43
N SER A 231 -15.70 10.79 -4.22
CA SER A 231 -15.86 9.62 -5.12
C SER A 231 -14.97 9.61 -6.35
N TYR A 232 -14.46 10.76 -6.80
CA TYR A 232 -13.80 10.90 -8.10
C TYR A 232 -12.32 11.26 -8.03
N PHE A 233 -11.78 11.47 -6.83
CA PHE A 233 -10.39 11.82 -6.64
C PHE A 233 -9.76 10.81 -5.69
N GLY A 234 -9.03 9.84 -6.25
CA GLY A 234 -8.48 8.73 -5.49
C GLY A 234 -7.02 8.87 -5.10
N GLY A 235 -6.50 7.79 -4.53
CA GLY A 235 -5.13 7.69 -4.07
C GLY A 235 -4.09 7.63 -5.19
N ASP A 236 -4.47 7.17 -6.37
CA ASP A 236 -3.67 7.22 -7.61
C ASP A 236 -3.24 8.66 -7.94
N LEU A 237 -4.19 9.59 -7.97
CA LEU A 237 -3.90 10.97 -8.29
C LEU A 237 -3.09 11.67 -7.19
N ILE A 238 -3.35 11.32 -5.92
CA ILE A 238 -2.51 11.79 -4.80
C ILE A 238 -1.08 11.28 -4.94
N ALA A 239 -0.89 10.02 -5.34
CA ALA A 239 0.43 9.47 -5.62
C ALA A 239 1.11 10.25 -6.76
N GLY A 240 0.38 10.58 -7.83
CA GLY A 240 0.85 11.42 -8.93
C GLY A 240 1.28 12.83 -8.50
N ILE A 241 0.52 13.48 -7.62
CA ILE A 241 0.88 14.79 -7.04
C ILE A 241 2.18 14.69 -6.23
N LEU A 242 2.31 13.66 -5.39
CA LEU A 242 3.50 13.48 -4.55
C LEU A 242 4.76 13.16 -5.38
N TYR A 243 4.59 12.33 -6.41
CA TYR A 243 5.65 11.90 -7.32
C TYR A 243 6.16 13.06 -8.18
N SER A 244 5.24 13.81 -8.81
CA SER A 244 5.57 15.01 -9.60
C SER A 244 6.18 16.14 -8.76
N GLY A 245 5.91 16.15 -7.45
CA GLY A 245 6.34 17.21 -6.56
C GLY A 245 5.56 18.51 -6.75
N LEU A 246 4.38 18.45 -7.39
CA LEU A 246 3.50 19.59 -7.60
C LEU A 246 3.17 20.30 -6.26
N ASN A 247 2.97 19.51 -5.20
CA ASN A 247 2.71 20.00 -3.84
C ASN A 247 3.90 20.71 -3.17
N ARG A 248 5.09 20.70 -3.80
CA ARG A 248 6.30 21.39 -3.33
C ARG A 248 6.77 22.48 -4.29
N SER A 249 6.15 22.59 -5.47
CA SER A 249 6.52 23.58 -6.49
C SER A 249 6.07 24.98 -6.08
N GLU A 250 6.93 25.98 -6.26
CA GLU A 250 6.54 27.40 -6.19
C GLU A 250 5.73 27.83 -7.42
N LYS A 251 6.04 27.23 -8.57
CA LYS A 251 5.41 27.57 -9.85
C LYS A 251 4.08 26.85 -9.98
N THR A 252 3.08 27.58 -10.47
CA THR A 252 1.81 26.99 -10.90
C THR A 252 2.06 26.05 -12.08
N ALA A 253 1.64 24.80 -11.94
CA ALA A 253 1.76 23.77 -12.96
C ALA A 253 0.47 22.95 -13.02
N ILE A 254 0.30 22.24 -14.14
CA ILE A 254 -0.81 21.33 -14.38
C ILE A 254 -0.26 19.89 -14.42
N LEU A 255 -0.90 19.01 -13.68
CA LEU A 255 -0.76 17.56 -13.79
C LEU A 255 -2.03 17.04 -14.46
N VAL A 256 -1.86 16.25 -15.52
CA VAL A 256 -2.96 15.63 -16.25
C VAL A 256 -2.70 14.13 -16.21
N ASP A 257 -3.58 13.41 -15.52
CA ASP A 257 -3.65 11.96 -15.58
C ASP A 257 -4.67 11.58 -16.66
N VAL A 258 -4.25 10.73 -17.59
CA VAL A 258 -5.02 10.39 -18.78
C VAL A 258 -5.15 8.87 -18.85
N GLY A 259 -6.26 8.37 -18.31
CA GLY A 259 -6.70 6.98 -18.45
C GLY A 259 -8.13 6.92 -18.98
N THR A 260 -8.90 5.94 -18.49
CA THR A 260 -10.35 5.83 -18.77
C THR A 260 -11.10 7.11 -18.37
N ASN A 261 -10.67 7.75 -17.28
CA ASN A 261 -11.07 9.08 -16.86
C ASN A 261 -9.92 10.06 -17.15
N ALA A 262 -10.24 11.35 -17.31
CA ALA A 262 -9.24 12.40 -17.24
C ALA A 262 -9.35 13.07 -15.88
N GLU A 263 -8.27 12.98 -15.11
CA GLU A 263 -8.11 13.75 -13.89
C GLU A 263 -7.05 14.83 -14.08
N VAL A 264 -7.40 16.05 -13.67
CA VAL A 264 -6.53 17.22 -13.83
C VAL A 264 -6.34 17.88 -12.48
N VAL A 265 -5.09 18.22 -12.18
CA VAL A 265 -4.71 18.99 -10.99
C VAL A 265 -3.94 20.22 -11.43
N LEU A 266 -4.42 21.40 -11.05
CA LEU A 266 -3.76 22.68 -11.26
C LEU A 266 -3.37 23.27 -9.92
N GLY A 267 -2.12 23.73 -9.79
CA GLY A 267 -1.72 24.52 -8.63
C GLY A 267 -0.24 24.50 -8.34
N ASN A 268 0.08 24.71 -7.07
CA ASN A 268 1.43 24.81 -6.52
C ASN A 268 1.42 24.42 -5.03
N LYS A 269 2.51 24.69 -4.30
CA LYS A 269 2.64 24.37 -2.86
C LYS A 269 1.59 25.05 -1.96
N ASN A 270 1.01 26.17 -2.39
CA ASN A 270 0.08 26.97 -1.57
C ASN A 270 -1.39 26.61 -1.81
N TRP A 271 -1.72 26.13 -3.01
CA TRP A 271 -3.09 25.76 -3.38
C TRP A 271 -3.09 24.69 -4.47
N LEU A 272 -4.06 23.78 -4.42
CA LEU A 272 -4.31 22.78 -5.45
C LEU A 272 -5.81 22.76 -5.74
N VAL A 273 -6.17 22.79 -7.02
CA VAL A 273 -7.53 22.58 -7.51
C VAL A 273 -7.51 21.35 -8.40
N ALA A 274 -8.49 20.48 -8.21
CA ALA A 274 -8.62 19.27 -8.99
C ALA A 274 -10.00 19.15 -9.61
N CYS A 275 -10.05 18.57 -10.80
CA CYS A 275 -11.29 18.11 -11.42
C CYS A 275 -11.08 16.72 -12.03
N ALA A 276 -12.16 15.95 -12.07
CA ALA A 276 -12.20 14.66 -12.73
C ALA A 276 -13.39 14.69 -13.71
N GLY A 277 -13.19 14.14 -14.90
CA GLY A 277 -14.22 14.06 -15.92
C GLY A 277 -14.05 12.79 -16.75
N ALA A 278 -15.14 12.35 -17.40
CA ALA A 278 -15.07 11.25 -18.35
C ALA A 278 -14.30 11.70 -19.60
N ALA A 279 -13.16 11.06 -19.87
CA ALA A 279 -12.41 11.26 -21.12
C ALA A 279 -12.82 10.23 -22.20
N GLY A 280 -13.19 9.03 -21.77
CA GLY A 280 -13.48 7.89 -22.65
C GLY A 280 -12.19 7.17 -23.10
N PRO A 281 -12.27 5.90 -23.53
CA PRO A 281 -11.10 5.02 -23.69
C PRO A 281 -10.32 5.24 -25.00
N ALA A 282 -10.36 6.46 -25.57
CA ALA A 282 -9.75 6.74 -26.88
C ALA A 282 -8.25 6.42 -26.93
N LEU A 283 -7.55 6.66 -25.82
CA LEU A 283 -6.12 6.43 -25.66
C LEU A 283 -5.78 5.05 -25.08
N GLU A 284 -6.78 4.30 -24.62
CA GLU A 284 -6.67 2.91 -24.14
C GLU A 284 -7.11 1.89 -25.20
N GLY A 285 -7.23 2.33 -26.47
CA GLY A 285 -7.61 1.48 -27.61
C GLY A 285 -9.11 1.26 -27.79
N GLY A 286 -9.96 1.84 -26.94
CA GLY A 286 -11.41 1.56 -26.91
C GLY A 286 -12.28 2.29 -27.94
N VAL A 287 -11.70 3.11 -28.83
CA VAL A 287 -12.50 3.96 -29.77
C VAL A 287 -12.25 3.62 -31.24
N THR A 288 -11.16 2.92 -31.59
CA THR A 288 -10.85 2.61 -32.99
C THR A 288 -10.61 1.11 -33.18
N LYS A 289 -11.05 0.57 -34.33
CA LYS A 289 -10.94 -0.87 -34.67
C LYS A 289 -9.49 -1.40 -34.66
N MET A 290 -8.52 -0.50 -34.79
CA MET A 290 -7.09 -0.78 -34.80
C MET A 290 -6.38 -0.31 -33.51
N GLY A 291 -7.12 0.20 -32.53
CA GLY A 291 -6.58 0.67 -31.26
C GLY A 291 -6.05 -0.50 -30.43
N MET A 292 -4.87 -0.34 -29.85
CA MET A 292 -4.26 -1.33 -28.96
C MET A 292 -3.61 -0.62 -27.78
N MET A 293 -3.54 -1.33 -26.64
CA MET A 293 -2.73 -0.87 -25.51
C MET A 293 -1.25 -1.00 -25.86
N ALA A 294 -0.43 -0.10 -25.30
CA ALA A 294 1.02 -0.24 -25.37
C ALA A 294 1.44 -1.53 -24.64
N GLY A 295 2.27 -2.35 -25.30
CA GLY A 295 2.76 -3.64 -24.82
C GLY A 295 4.13 -3.96 -25.38
#